data_AF-A0A6I5NT62-F1
#
_entry.id   AF-A0A6I5NT62-F1
#
_cell.length_a   1.000
_cell.length_b   1.000
_cell.length_c   1.000
_cell.angle_alpha   90.00
_cell.angle_beta   90.00
_cell.angle_gamma   90.00
#
_symmetry.space_group_name_H-M   'P 1'
#
loop_
_entity.id
_entity.type
_entity.pdbx_description
1 polymer ?
#
loop_
_entity_poly.entity_id
_entity_poly.type
_entity_poly.pdbx_seq_one_letter_code
_entity_poly.pdbx_strand_id
1 'polypeptide(L)'
;MDRKELQIRYNAGKRDFAGLKLLESELLQLRLNNINFSRSDLRQSRLGRTHFCQANFEHSDLSESILWGSDLSEARMSHARLREVDLSGANLRQAQLVEVNLLKASLCGANLQRADLSGACLIEADLRPTADSRTNLIQANLQQADLSYGRLSGANLQGANLARAILRRANLGVDYRPGTWPTDLRGANLQGADLSYADLTGVNLEDANLQGADLTGTLLDQANLKKCGDAPGLSPATRLRTSRFKGEGMMAPN
;
A
#
# COMPACT_ATOMS: atom_id res chain seq x y z
N MET A 1 13.69 -4.84 26.92
CA MET A 1 15.14 -4.85 26.59
C MET A 1 15.49 -3.47 26.10
N ASP A 2 16.61 -2.88 26.52
CA ASP A 2 17.01 -1.55 26.03
C ASP A 2 17.77 -1.62 24.69
N ARG A 3 17.91 -0.45 24.05
CA ARG A 3 18.58 -0.29 22.74
C ARG A 3 20.04 -0.75 22.74
N LYS A 4 20.80 -0.44 23.80
CA LYS A 4 22.25 -0.73 23.85
C LYS A 4 22.47 -2.24 23.95
N GLU A 5 21.71 -2.90 24.81
CA GLU A 5 21.77 -4.35 24.98
C GLU A 5 21.38 -5.08 23.69
N LEU A 6 20.34 -4.61 23.01
CA LEU A 6 19.93 -5.15 21.72
C LEU A 6 21.07 -5.05 20.70
N GLN A 7 21.70 -3.89 20.60
CA GLN A 7 22.77 -3.65 19.63
C GLN A 7 24.03 -4.46 19.93
N ILE A 8 24.41 -4.59 21.21
CA ILE A 8 25.54 -5.45 21.63
C ILE A 8 25.29 -6.89 21.20
N ARG A 9 24.11 -7.44 21.52
CA ARG A 9 23.76 -8.82 21.14
C ARG A 9 23.71 -9.00 19.63
N TYR A 10 23.13 -8.04 18.92
CA TYR A 10 23.04 -8.09 17.46
C TYR A 10 24.42 -8.05 16.80
N ASN A 11 25.31 -7.19 17.29
CA ASN A 11 26.70 -7.08 16.82
C ASN A 11 27.51 -8.34 17.16
N ALA A 12 27.17 -9.04 18.23
CA ALA A 12 27.72 -10.35 18.57
C ALA A 12 27.17 -11.51 17.72
N GLY A 13 26.35 -11.21 16.70
CA GLY A 13 25.80 -12.21 15.76
C GLY A 13 24.44 -12.77 16.14
N LYS A 14 23.85 -12.38 17.29
CA LYS A 14 22.49 -12.78 17.63
C LYS A 14 21.52 -12.19 16.61
N ARG A 15 20.59 -13.01 16.11
CA ARG A 15 19.50 -12.58 15.24
C ARG A 15 18.13 -12.88 15.82
N ASP A 16 18.04 -13.85 16.73
CA ASP A 16 16.78 -14.22 17.36
C ASP A 16 16.43 -13.33 18.56
N PHE A 17 15.43 -12.48 18.37
CA PHE A 17 14.85 -11.57 19.36
C PHE A 17 13.32 -11.71 19.37
N ALA A 18 12.82 -12.92 19.07
CA ALA A 18 11.38 -13.19 19.06
C ALA A 18 10.75 -13.00 20.46
N GLY A 19 9.49 -12.56 20.47
CA GLY A 19 8.68 -12.43 21.69
C GLY A 19 9.14 -11.33 22.65
N LEU A 20 10.01 -10.41 22.22
CA LEU A 20 10.46 -9.32 23.07
C LEU A 20 9.36 -8.28 23.30
N LYS A 21 9.38 -7.68 24.49
CA LYS A 21 8.62 -6.47 24.80
C LYS A 21 9.53 -5.25 24.63
N LEU A 22 9.23 -4.48 23.60
CA LEU A 22 9.93 -3.30 23.10
C LEU A 22 8.94 -2.14 22.87
N LEU A 23 7.82 -2.13 23.62
CA LEU A 23 6.86 -1.03 23.69
C LEU A 23 7.59 0.30 23.88
N GLU A 24 7.24 1.31 23.09
CA GLU A 24 7.80 2.67 23.15
C GLU A 24 9.33 2.75 22.96
N SER A 25 9.97 1.67 22.51
CA SER A 25 11.42 1.65 22.35
C SER A 25 11.90 2.54 21.20
N GLU A 26 13.13 3.04 21.31
CA GLU A 26 13.77 3.81 20.25
C GLU A 26 14.88 3.00 19.58
N LEU A 27 14.67 2.59 18.33
CA LEU A 27 15.63 1.84 17.51
C LEU A 27 15.98 2.58 16.21
N LEU A 28 15.79 3.90 16.18
CA LEU A 28 16.03 4.78 15.04
C LEU A 28 17.42 4.58 14.42
N GLN A 29 17.45 4.50 13.08
CA GLN A 29 18.66 4.50 12.26
C GLN A 29 19.64 3.35 12.54
N LEU A 30 19.15 2.26 13.15
CA LEU A 30 19.96 1.06 13.35
C LEU A 30 20.06 0.24 12.05
N ARG A 31 21.06 -0.64 11.99
CA ARG A 31 21.15 -1.68 10.96
C ARG A 31 20.85 -3.02 11.59
N LEU A 32 19.62 -3.50 11.39
CA LEU A 32 19.06 -4.71 11.99
C LEU A 32 18.55 -5.68 10.90
N ASN A 33 19.25 -5.76 9.76
CA ASN A 33 18.91 -6.68 8.68
C ASN A 33 18.88 -8.13 9.17
N ASN A 34 17.94 -8.94 8.67
CA ASN A 34 17.75 -10.34 9.06
C ASN A 34 17.43 -10.55 10.57
N ILE A 35 17.06 -9.50 11.31
CA ILE A 35 16.66 -9.66 12.71
C ILE A 35 15.32 -10.39 12.79
N ASN A 36 15.17 -11.26 13.78
CA ASN A 36 13.90 -11.91 14.09
C ASN A 36 13.26 -11.23 15.29
N PHE A 37 12.21 -10.46 15.05
CA PHE A 37 11.27 -9.90 16.02
C PHE A 37 9.88 -10.53 15.93
N SER A 38 9.76 -11.76 15.40
CA SER A 38 8.46 -12.44 15.36
C SER A 38 7.84 -12.50 16.76
N ARG A 39 6.52 -12.32 16.83
CA ARG A 39 5.73 -12.31 18.08
C ARG A 39 6.13 -11.24 19.11
N SER A 40 6.98 -10.28 18.75
CA SER A 40 7.38 -9.20 19.64
C SER A 40 6.28 -8.12 19.76
N ASP A 41 6.31 -7.39 20.87
CA ASP A 41 5.50 -6.20 21.09
C ASP A 41 6.38 -4.96 20.88
N LEU A 42 6.15 -4.26 19.78
CA LEU A 42 6.85 -3.08 19.30
C LEU A 42 5.90 -1.87 19.18
N ARG A 43 4.74 -1.91 19.85
CA ARG A 43 3.76 -0.83 19.78
C ARG A 43 4.40 0.51 20.17
N GLN A 44 3.98 1.58 19.50
CA GLN A 44 4.43 2.96 19.78
C GLN A 44 5.96 3.16 19.73
N SER A 45 6.71 2.21 19.16
CA SER A 45 8.17 2.31 19.05
C SER A 45 8.60 3.26 17.94
N ARG A 46 9.79 3.85 18.09
CA ARG A 46 10.42 4.74 17.11
C ARG A 46 11.47 3.97 16.34
N LEU A 47 11.09 3.53 15.15
CA LEU A 47 11.86 2.63 14.28
C LEU A 47 12.21 3.26 12.92
N GLY A 48 11.90 4.54 12.69
CA GLY A 48 12.13 5.25 11.43
C GLY A 48 13.60 5.24 10.96
N ARG A 49 13.77 5.22 9.63
CA ARG A 49 15.06 5.11 8.92
C ARG A 49 15.94 3.94 9.35
N THR A 50 15.34 2.88 9.89
CA THR A 50 16.08 1.68 10.33
C THR A 50 16.16 0.68 9.19
N HIS A 51 17.29 0.00 9.07
CA HIS A 51 17.47 -1.05 8.06
C HIS A 51 17.00 -2.38 8.65
N PHE A 52 15.90 -2.89 8.11
CA PHE A 52 15.23 -4.15 8.45
C PHE A 52 15.07 -5.03 7.21
N CYS A 53 15.98 -4.91 6.24
CA CYS A 53 15.97 -5.76 5.06
C CYS A 53 15.98 -7.23 5.50
N GLN A 54 15.02 -8.02 5.00
CA GLN A 54 14.83 -9.44 5.33
C GLN A 54 14.54 -9.73 6.82
N ALA A 55 14.10 -8.74 7.60
CA ALA A 55 13.71 -8.95 8.99
C ALA A 55 12.42 -9.77 9.11
N ASN A 56 12.24 -10.49 10.21
CA ASN A 56 11.02 -11.20 10.55
C ASN A 56 10.25 -10.48 11.66
N PHE A 57 9.04 -10.04 11.35
CA PHE A 57 8.03 -9.43 12.22
C PHE A 57 6.72 -10.21 12.23
N GLU A 58 6.69 -11.46 11.76
CA GLU A 58 5.47 -12.29 11.74
C GLU A 58 4.81 -12.35 13.12
N HIS A 59 3.49 -12.13 13.15
CA HIS A 59 2.69 -12.10 14.37
C HIS A 59 3.13 -11.08 15.44
N SER A 60 4.01 -10.13 15.11
CA SER A 60 4.37 -9.05 16.02
C SER A 60 3.29 -7.95 16.04
N ASP A 61 3.32 -7.13 17.08
CA ASP A 61 2.45 -5.96 17.20
C ASP A 61 3.30 -4.68 17.09
N LEU A 62 3.20 -3.99 15.95
CA LEU A 62 3.82 -2.69 15.69
C LEU A 62 2.77 -1.56 15.63
N SER A 63 1.58 -1.76 16.22
CA SER A 63 0.53 -0.75 16.17
C SER A 63 1.03 0.59 16.73
N GLU A 64 0.67 1.70 16.07
CA GLU A 64 1.04 3.07 16.43
C GLU A 64 2.56 3.34 16.43
N SER A 65 3.37 2.44 15.88
CA SER A 65 4.82 2.66 15.77
C SER A 65 5.16 3.54 14.56
N ILE A 66 6.38 4.07 14.60
CA ILE A 66 6.89 5.03 13.62
C ILE A 66 8.02 4.35 12.83
N LEU A 67 7.74 3.93 11.59
CA LEU A 67 8.64 3.22 10.66
C LEU A 67 8.96 4.03 9.38
N TRP A 68 8.70 5.34 9.37
CA TRP A 68 8.92 6.16 8.19
C TRP A 68 10.34 6.01 7.63
N GLY A 69 10.45 5.93 6.31
CA GLY A 69 11.72 5.82 5.59
C GLY A 69 12.57 4.59 5.95
N SER A 70 12.03 3.61 6.70
CA SER A 70 12.75 2.38 7.02
C SER A 70 12.83 1.46 5.81
N ASP A 71 13.91 0.69 5.75
CA ASP A 71 14.09 -0.34 4.73
C ASP A 71 13.56 -1.68 5.26
N LEU A 72 12.37 -2.06 4.82
CA LEU A 72 11.67 -3.30 5.11
C LEU A 72 11.59 -4.19 3.85
N SER A 73 12.50 -3.99 2.89
CA SER A 73 12.52 -4.82 1.68
C SER A 73 12.69 -6.28 2.05
N GLU A 74 11.87 -7.14 1.43
CA GLU A 74 11.82 -8.58 1.67
C GLU A 74 11.54 -8.98 3.14
N ALA A 75 11.04 -8.05 3.97
CA ALA A 75 10.67 -8.36 5.35
C ALA A 75 9.44 -9.28 5.40
N ARG A 76 9.41 -10.16 6.41
CA ARG A 76 8.29 -11.06 6.69
C ARG A 76 7.42 -10.46 7.79
N MET A 77 6.19 -10.09 7.47
CA MET A 77 5.28 -9.38 8.38
C MET A 77 3.86 -9.97 8.33
N SER A 78 3.70 -11.18 7.81
CA SER A 78 2.40 -11.86 7.72
C SER A 78 1.74 -11.97 9.09
N HIS A 79 0.43 -11.69 9.13
CA HIS A 79 -0.39 -11.64 10.34
C HIS A 79 0.09 -10.68 11.44
N ALA A 80 1.01 -9.76 11.13
CA ALA A 80 1.42 -8.72 12.08
C ALA A 80 0.31 -7.67 12.25
N ARG A 81 0.31 -6.99 13.40
CA ARG A 81 -0.58 -5.85 13.65
C ARG A 81 0.18 -4.55 13.46
N LEU A 82 -0.30 -3.73 12.54
CA LEU A 82 0.27 -2.44 12.16
C LEU A 82 -0.82 -1.37 12.10
N ARG A 83 -1.79 -1.42 13.03
CA ARG A 83 -2.85 -0.42 13.10
C ARG A 83 -2.23 0.95 13.37
N GLU A 84 -2.61 1.96 12.61
CA GLU A 84 -2.14 3.35 12.76
C GLU A 84 -0.60 3.49 12.72
N VAL A 85 0.08 2.56 12.05
CA VAL A 85 1.53 2.64 11.86
C VAL A 85 1.86 3.76 10.87
N ASP A 86 2.99 4.42 11.07
CA ASP A 86 3.58 5.33 10.07
C ASP A 86 4.67 4.61 9.28
N LEU A 87 4.35 4.20 8.05
CA LEU A 87 5.26 3.63 7.05
C LEU A 87 5.56 4.62 5.90
N SER A 88 5.38 5.93 6.13
CA SER A 88 5.58 6.93 5.08
C SER A 88 6.99 6.86 4.51
N GLY A 89 7.11 6.75 3.19
CA GLY A 89 8.39 6.62 2.49
C GLY A 89 9.17 5.33 2.76
N ALA A 90 8.59 4.35 3.46
CA ALA A 90 9.27 3.08 3.73
C ALA A 90 9.48 2.27 2.44
N ASN A 91 10.57 1.50 2.39
CA ASN A 91 10.82 0.54 1.33
C ASN A 91 10.28 -0.83 1.75
N LEU A 92 9.18 -1.28 1.16
CA LEU A 92 8.51 -2.56 1.39
C LEU A 92 8.56 -3.46 0.14
N ARG A 93 9.52 -3.21 -0.76
CA ARG A 93 9.66 -3.99 -2.00
C ARG A 93 9.77 -5.48 -1.67
N GLN A 94 8.92 -6.30 -2.28
CA GLN A 94 8.85 -7.76 -2.04
C GLN A 94 8.60 -8.18 -0.58
N ALA A 95 8.10 -7.29 0.28
CA ALA A 95 7.71 -7.66 1.64
C ALA A 95 6.53 -8.63 1.64
N GLN A 96 6.51 -9.56 2.60
CA GLN A 96 5.39 -10.47 2.84
C GLN A 96 4.48 -9.88 3.92
N LEU A 97 3.30 -9.42 3.51
CA LEU A 97 2.31 -8.69 4.30
C LEU A 97 0.94 -9.43 4.26
N VAL A 98 0.96 -10.76 4.13
CA VAL A 98 -0.24 -11.58 4.01
C VAL A 98 -1.07 -11.47 5.29
N GLU A 99 -2.37 -11.16 5.14
CA GLU A 99 -3.32 -10.98 6.24
C GLU A 99 -2.85 -9.98 7.32
N VAL A 100 -2.03 -9.00 6.92
CA VAL A 100 -1.55 -7.96 7.83
C VAL A 100 -2.66 -6.98 8.18
N ASN A 101 -2.68 -6.46 9.41
CA ASN A 101 -3.62 -5.40 9.79
C ASN A 101 -2.95 -4.02 9.70
N LEU A 102 -3.25 -3.27 8.64
CA LEU A 102 -2.82 -1.89 8.35
C LEU A 102 -3.98 -0.88 8.50
N LEU A 103 -4.99 -1.18 9.34
CA LEU A 103 -6.11 -0.27 9.60
C LEU A 103 -5.57 1.13 9.97
N LYS A 104 -5.99 2.16 9.22
CA LYS A 104 -5.57 3.56 9.38
C LYS A 104 -4.05 3.81 9.30
N ALA A 105 -3.28 2.90 8.69
CA ALA A 105 -1.85 3.09 8.49
C ALA A 105 -1.56 4.23 7.50
N SER A 106 -0.44 4.94 7.70
CA SER A 106 0.14 5.83 6.69
C SER A 106 1.18 5.07 5.88
N LEU A 107 0.95 4.95 4.58
CA LEU A 107 1.85 4.35 3.58
C LEU A 107 2.27 5.40 2.55
N CYS A 108 2.17 6.69 2.90
CA CYS A 108 2.36 7.78 1.98
C CYS A 108 3.75 7.73 1.34
N GLY A 109 3.81 7.66 0.00
CA GLY A 109 5.07 7.62 -0.73
C GLY A 109 5.91 6.36 -0.52
N ALA A 110 5.36 5.31 0.08
CA ALA A 110 6.06 4.04 0.32
C ALA A 110 6.23 3.23 -0.98
N ASN A 111 7.28 2.41 -1.02
CA ASN A 111 7.55 1.49 -2.13
C ASN A 111 7.13 0.07 -1.78
N LEU A 112 5.96 -0.37 -2.24
CA LEU A 112 5.40 -1.72 -2.08
C LEU A 112 5.51 -2.54 -3.39
N GLN A 113 6.44 -2.21 -4.29
CA GLN A 113 6.56 -2.93 -5.56
C GLN A 113 6.75 -4.44 -5.30
N ARG A 114 5.88 -5.25 -5.91
CA ARG A 114 5.84 -6.72 -5.74
C ARG A 114 5.67 -7.22 -4.31
N ALA A 115 5.18 -6.39 -3.39
CA ALA A 115 4.82 -6.85 -2.05
C ALA A 115 3.57 -7.74 -2.10
N ASP A 116 3.45 -8.68 -1.17
CA ASP A 116 2.27 -9.53 -1.02
C ASP A 116 1.41 -9.08 0.14
N LEU A 117 0.34 -8.34 -0.15
CA LEU A 117 -0.70 -7.86 0.78
C LEU A 117 -2.00 -8.66 0.63
N SER A 118 -1.95 -9.92 0.17
CA SER A 118 -3.17 -10.72 0.04
C SER A 118 -3.90 -10.86 1.39
N GLY A 119 -5.21 -10.61 1.37
CA GLY A 119 -6.07 -10.61 2.55
C GLY A 119 -5.77 -9.51 3.59
N ALA A 120 -4.92 -8.53 3.28
CA ALA A 120 -4.58 -7.46 4.21
C ALA A 120 -5.78 -6.54 4.51
N CYS A 121 -5.85 -6.01 5.73
CA CYS A 121 -6.80 -4.96 6.11
C CYS A 121 -6.12 -3.59 5.99
N LEU A 122 -6.54 -2.77 5.04
CA LEU A 122 -6.07 -1.40 4.76
C LEU A 122 -7.22 -0.38 4.88
N ILE A 123 -8.24 -0.69 5.68
CA ILE A 123 -9.39 0.21 5.88
C ILE A 123 -8.88 1.57 6.36
N GLU A 124 -9.36 2.65 5.74
CA GLU A 124 -8.95 4.04 6.03
C GLU A 124 -7.44 4.33 5.92
N ALA A 125 -6.64 3.44 5.31
CA ALA A 125 -5.22 3.66 5.13
C ALA A 125 -4.94 4.82 4.15
N ASP A 126 -3.83 5.53 4.36
CA ASP A 126 -3.39 6.63 3.50
C ASP A 126 -2.23 6.17 2.62
N LEU A 127 -2.49 6.04 1.31
CA LEU A 127 -1.53 5.64 0.29
C LEU A 127 -1.25 6.79 -0.68
N ARG A 128 -1.56 8.05 -0.32
CA ARG A 128 -1.28 9.20 -1.17
C ARG A 128 0.23 9.44 -1.32
N PRO A 129 0.69 10.08 -2.40
CA PRO A 129 2.07 10.53 -2.51
C PRO A 129 2.49 11.46 -1.37
N THR A 130 3.78 11.52 -1.12
CA THR A 130 4.42 12.64 -0.40
C THR A 130 4.89 13.69 -1.42
N ALA A 131 5.49 14.79 -0.95
CA ALA A 131 6.11 15.77 -1.84
C ALA A 131 7.24 15.18 -2.69
N ASP A 132 7.95 14.18 -2.15
CA ASP A 132 9.18 13.65 -2.74
C ASP A 132 8.99 12.28 -3.41
N SER A 133 7.90 11.57 -3.10
CA SER A 133 7.71 10.21 -3.59
C SER A 133 6.25 9.83 -3.82
N ARG A 134 6.02 9.15 -4.94
CA ARG A 134 4.76 8.49 -5.27
C ARG A 134 4.68 7.13 -4.57
N THR A 135 3.54 6.80 -3.97
CA THR A 135 3.30 5.45 -3.44
C THR A 135 3.28 4.44 -4.59
N ASN A 136 4.13 3.42 -4.50
CA ASN A 136 4.36 2.47 -5.59
C ASN A 136 3.88 1.07 -5.19
N LEU A 137 2.83 0.58 -5.84
CA LEU A 137 2.27 -0.76 -5.72
C LEU A 137 2.37 -1.54 -7.04
N ILE A 138 3.33 -1.21 -7.92
CA ILE A 138 3.54 -1.93 -9.18
C ILE A 138 3.66 -3.43 -8.89
N GLN A 139 2.83 -4.24 -9.56
CA GLN A 139 2.81 -5.70 -9.43
C GLN A 139 2.62 -6.21 -7.99
N ALA A 140 2.09 -5.39 -7.07
CA ALA A 140 1.75 -5.84 -5.73
C ALA A 140 0.55 -6.80 -5.77
N ASN A 141 0.53 -7.77 -4.86
CA ASN A 141 -0.61 -8.65 -4.67
C ASN A 141 -1.51 -8.09 -3.57
N LEU A 142 -2.72 -7.68 -3.92
CA LEU A 142 -3.77 -7.14 -3.04
C LEU A 142 -5.03 -7.99 -3.13
N GLN A 143 -4.91 -9.25 -3.57
CA GLN A 143 -6.04 -10.15 -3.70
C GLN A 143 -6.78 -10.26 -2.36
N GLN A 144 -8.11 -10.07 -2.39
CA GLN A 144 -8.97 -10.11 -1.19
C GLN A 144 -8.61 -9.10 -0.08
N ALA A 145 -7.75 -8.12 -0.35
CA ALA A 145 -7.47 -7.06 0.61
C ALA A 145 -8.68 -6.13 0.78
N ASP A 146 -8.87 -5.58 1.97
CA ASP A 146 -9.90 -4.58 2.26
C ASP A 146 -9.28 -3.18 2.33
N LEU A 147 -9.50 -2.38 1.30
CA LEU A 147 -9.09 -0.98 1.17
C LEU A 147 -10.27 -0.02 1.33
N SER A 148 -11.36 -0.43 1.98
CA SER A 148 -12.54 0.42 2.17
C SER A 148 -12.15 1.76 2.80
N TYR A 149 -12.68 2.86 2.26
CA TYR A 149 -12.36 4.23 2.70
C TYR A 149 -10.87 4.64 2.58
N GLY A 150 -10.03 3.83 1.94
CA GLY A 150 -8.62 4.16 1.73
C GLY A 150 -8.42 5.38 0.82
N ARG A 151 -7.30 6.07 0.99
CA ARG A 151 -6.90 7.22 0.15
C ARG A 151 -5.75 6.82 -0.75
N LEU A 152 -6.00 6.66 -2.04
CA LEU A 152 -5.03 6.19 -3.04
C LEU A 152 -4.81 7.17 -4.19
N SER A 153 -5.39 8.38 -4.13
CA SER A 153 -5.16 9.44 -5.14
C SER A 153 -3.66 9.61 -5.41
N GLY A 154 -3.26 9.40 -6.66
CA GLY A 154 -1.88 9.49 -7.14
C GLY A 154 -1.00 8.27 -6.90
N ALA A 155 -1.50 7.17 -6.34
CA ALA A 155 -0.73 5.94 -6.22
C ALA A 155 -0.48 5.27 -7.58
N ASN A 156 0.62 4.51 -7.71
CA ASN A 156 0.92 3.70 -8.88
C ASN A 156 0.60 2.23 -8.61
N LEU A 157 -0.43 1.69 -9.25
CA LEU A 157 -0.91 0.31 -9.10
C LEU A 157 -0.80 -0.47 -10.43
N GLN A 158 0.11 -0.07 -11.32
CA GLN A 158 0.27 -0.74 -12.61
C GLN A 158 0.53 -2.25 -12.43
N GLY A 159 -0.29 -3.07 -13.08
CA GLY A 159 -0.21 -4.54 -13.01
C GLY A 159 -0.45 -5.14 -11.62
N ALA A 160 -0.98 -4.37 -10.66
CA ALA A 160 -1.32 -4.89 -9.35
C ALA A 160 -2.48 -5.91 -9.43
N ASN A 161 -2.46 -6.91 -8.56
CA ASN A 161 -3.53 -7.89 -8.46
C ASN A 161 -4.51 -7.50 -7.35
N LEU A 162 -5.65 -6.91 -7.69
CA LEU A 162 -6.73 -6.54 -6.78
C LEU A 162 -7.95 -7.47 -6.92
N ALA A 163 -7.75 -8.72 -7.38
CA ALA A 163 -8.84 -9.66 -7.56
C ALA A 163 -9.62 -9.85 -6.25
N ARG A 164 -10.94 -9.66 -6.29
CA ARG A 164 -11.85 -9.75 -5.13
C ARG A 164 -11.48 -8.82 -3.97
N ALA A 165 -10.68 -7.79 -4.20
CA ALA A 165 -10.41 -6.78 -3.20
C ALA A 165 -11.68 -5.94 -2.92
N ILE A 166 -11.78 -5.39 -1.72
CA ILE A 166 -12.86 -4.52 -1.31
C ILE A 166 -12.34 -3.08 -1.33
N LEU A 167 -12.86 -2.24 -2.22
CA LEU A 167 -12.48 -0.84 -2.40
C LEU A 167 -13.68 0.10 -2.16
N ARG A 168 -14.64 -0.32 -1.34
CA ARG A 168 -15.85 0.45 -1.05
C ARG A 168 -15.50 1.85 -0.59
N ARG A 169 -16.03 2.87 -1.28
CA ARG A 169 -15.78 4.29 -0.95
C ARG A 169 -14.30 4.69 -0.90
N ALA A 170 -13.41 3.91 -1.51
CA ALA A 170 -12.01 4.28 -1.63
C ALA A 170 -11.88 5.48 -2.57
N ASN A 171 -10.96 6.39 -2.25
CA ASN A 171 -10.66 7.54 -3.08
C ASN A 171 -9.40 7.27 -3.91
N LEU A 172 -9.58 6.97 -5.19
CA LEU A 172 -8.50 6.83 -6.16
C LEU A 172 -8.49 7.98 -7.17
N GLY A 173 -9.43 8.91 -7.08
CA GLY A 173 -9.62 9.99 -8.05
C GLY A 173 -8.39 10.87 -8.18
N VAL A 174 -8.25 11.50 -9.34
CA VAL A 174 -7.19 12.49 -9.61
C VAL A 174 -7.41 13.70 -8.72
N ASP A 175 -6.33 14.14 -8.07
CA ASP A 175 -6.26 15.45 -7.44
C ASP A 175 -5.80 16.46 -8.51
N TYR A 176 -6.63 17.44 -8.87
CA TYR A 176 -6.30 18.39 -9.94
C TYR A 176 -5.30 19.49 -9.53
N ARG A 177 -4.73 19.43 -8.33
CA ARG A 177 -3.68 20.36 -7.91
C ARG A 177 -2.42 20.16 -8.77
N PRO A 178 -1.72 21.26 -9.15
CA PRO A 178 -0.43 21.15 -9.84
C PRO A 178 0.58 20.30 -9.06
N GLY A 179 1.39 19.52 -9.77
CA GLY A 179 2.43 18.69 -9.17
C GLY A 179 1.94 17.38 -8.53
N THR A 180 0.67 17.02 -8.73
CA THR A 180 0.14 15.72 -8.29
C THR A 180 0.36 14.65 -9.35
N TRP A 181 0.52 13.41 -8.90
CA TRP A 181 0.53 12.26 -9.79
C TRP A 181 -0.91 11.79 -10.05
N PRO A 182 -1.27 11.40 -11.28
CA PRO A 182 -2.55 10.73 -11.53
C PRO A 182 -2.47 9.28 -11.03
N THR A 183 -3.57 8.73 -10.51
CA THR A 183 -3.63 7.31 -10.14
C THR A 183 -3.56 6.42 -11.38
N ASP A 184 -2.73 5.38 -11.32
CA ASP A 184 -2.47 4.49 -12.46
C ASP A 184 -2.78 3.03 -12.10
N LEU A 185 -3.79 2.46 -12.74
CA LEU A 185 -4.23 1.08 -12.63
C LEU A 185 -4.03 0.31 -13.95
N ARG A 186 -3.13 0.76 -14.82
CA ARG A 186 -2.90 0.10 -16.10
C ARG A 186 -2.56 -1.38 -15.94
N GLY A 187 -3.26 -2.25 -16.65
CA GLY A 187 -3.08 -3.69 -16.60
C GLY A 187 -3.38 -4.32 -15.23
N ALA A 188 -3.98 -3.59 -14.28
CA ALA A 188 -4.33 -4.15 -12.98
C ALA A 188 -5.45 -5.18 -13.12
N ASN A 189 -5.43 -6.20 -12.26
CA ASN A 189 -6.48 -7.20 -12.18
C ASN A 189 -7.49 -6.82 -11.09
N LEU A 190 -8.67 -6.34 -11.46
CA LEU A 190 -9.77 -6.02 -10.53
C LEU A 190 -10.94 -7.02 -10.66
N GLN A 191 -10.68 -8.25 -11.12
CA GLN A 191 -11.70 -9.26 -11.30
C GLN A 191 -12.46 -9.51 -9.99
N GLY A 192 -13.79 -9.35 -10.02
CA GLY A 192 -14.65 -9.55 -8.86
C GLY A 192 -14.43 -8.57 -7.71
N ALA A 193 -13.68 -7.47 -7.92
CA ALA A 193 -13.47 -6.47 -6.89
C ALA A 193 -14.76 -5.68 -6.59
N ASP A 194 -14.93 -5.27 -5.34
CA ASP A 194 -16.02 -4.39 -4.95
C ASP A 194 -15.55 -2.94 -4.99
N LEU A 195 -15.92 -2.21 -6.03
CA LEU A 195 -15.60 -0.79 -6.23
C LEU A 195 -16.80 0.11 -5.90
N SER A 196 -17.80 -0.40 -5.18
CA SER A 196 -19.03 0.34 -4.95
C SER A 196 -18.74 1.66 -4.23
N TYR A 197 -19.27 2.75 -4.80
CA TYR A 197 -19.07 4.13 -4.34
C TYR A 197 -17.61 4.61 -4.31
N ALA A 198 -16.66 3.91 -4.95
CA ALA A 198 -15.30 4.36 -5.09
C ALA A 198 -15.20 5.57 -6.05
N ASP A 199 -14.22 6.44 -5.83
CA ASP A 199 -13.89 7.51 -6.76
C ASP A 199 -12.76 7.06 -7.69
N LEU A 200 -13.07 6.85 -8.97
CA LEU A 200 -12.13 6.55 -10.05
C LEU A 200 -12.05 7.71 -11.07
N THR A 201 -12.43 8.93 -10.68
CA THR A 201 -12.42 10.11 -11.56
C THR A 201 -11.01 10.36 -12.11
N GLY A 202 -10.87 10.44 -13.43
CA GLY A 202 -9.59 10.69 -14.10
C GLY A 202 -8.56 9.54 -14.02
N VAL A 203 -8.92 8.40 -13.42
CA VAL A 203 -7.97 7.30 -13.19
C VAL A 203 -7.63 6.59 -14.49
N ASN A 204 -6.36 6.20 -14.64
CA ASN A 204 -5.94 5.40 -15.79
C ASN A 204 -6.19 3.91 -15.56
N LEU A 205 -7.17 3.33 -16.26
CA LEU A 205 -7.56 1.93 -16.18
C LEU A 205 -7.22 1.15 -17.47
N GLU A 206 -6.38 1.70 -18.36
CA GLU A 206 -6.09 1.04 -19.63
C GLU A 206 -5.58 -0.41 -19.43
N ASP A 207 -6.13 -1.35 -20.21
CA ASP A 207 -5.86 -2.79 -20.10
C ASP A 207 -6.22 -3.44 -18.74
N ALA A 208 -6.93 -2.74 -17.85
CA ALA A 208 -7.36 -3.33 -16.57
C ALA A 208 -8.47 -4.38 -16.75
N ASN A 209 -8.43 -5.45 -15.96
CA ASN A 209 -9.47 -6.48 -15.93
C ASN A 209 -10.54 -6.14 -14.89
N LEU A 210 -11.73 -5.74 -15.34
CA LEU A 210 -12.88 -5.39 -14.49
C LEU A 210 -13.97 -6.48 -14.49
N GLN A 211 -13.67 -7.70 -14.96
CA GLN A 211 -14.67 -8.76 -15.09
C GLN A 211 -15.32 -9.07 -13.73
N GLY A 212 -16.64 -8.93 -13.66
CA GLY A 212 -17.42 -9.22 -12.45
C GLY A 212 -17.21 -8.24 -11.29
N ALA A 213 -16.51 -7.12 -11.51
CA ALA A 213 -16.37 -6.08 -10.49
C ALA A 213 -17.73 -5.39 -10.22
N ASP A 214 -18.00 -5.06 -8.97
CA ASP A 214 -19.17 -4.24 -8.60
C ASP A 214 -18.83 -2.76 -8.74
N LEU A 215 -19.45 -2.09 -9.71
CA LEU A 215 -19.28 -0.66 -10.02
C LEU A 215 -20.45 0.21 -9.52
N THR A 216 -21.26 -0.30 -8.59
CA THR A 216 -22.44 0.40 -8.08
C THR A 216 -22.06 1.75 -7.47
N GLY A 217 -22.50 2.85 -8.08
CA GLY A 217 -22.24 4.21 -7.58
C GLY A 217 -20.79 4.67 -7.73
N THR A 218 -19.93 3.93 -8.44
CA THR A 218 -18.53 4.34 -8.71
C THR A 218 -18.49 5.59 -9.59
N LEU A 219 -17.64 6.55 -9.24
CA LEU A 219 -17.40 7.74 -10.06
C LEU A 219 -16.35 7.40 -11.12
N LEU A 220 -16.68 7.56 -12.40
CA LEU A 220 -15.82 7.20 -13.54
C LEU A 220 -15.61 8.38 -14.50
N ASP A 221 -15.97 9.60 -14.10
CA ASP A 221 -15.84 10.76 -14.98
C ASP A 221 -14.37 10.93 -15.39
N GLN A 222 -14.12 11.07 -16.69
CA GLN A 222 -12.78 11.16 -17.26
C GLN A 222 -11.87 9.94 -16.99
N ALA A 223 -12.34 8.80 -16.48
CA ALA A 223 -11.46 7.63 -16.36
C ALA A 223 -11.02 7.11 -17.75
N ASN A 224 -9.77 6.68 -17.91
CA ASN A 224 -9.31 6.06 -19.16
C ASN A 224 -9.63 4.56 -19.15
N LEU A 225 -10.71 4.17 -19.82
CA LEU A 225 -11.20 2.78 -19.91
C LEU A 225 -10.79 2.04 -21.19
N LYS A 226 -9.73 2.49 -21.89
CA LYS A 226 -9.28 1.84 -23.14
C LYS A 226 -8.88 0.40 -22.86
N LYS A 227 -9.38 -0.53 -23.69
CA LYS A 227 -9.05 -1.97 -23.60
C LYS A 227 -9.30 -2.60 -22.23
N CYS A 228 -10.11 -1.97 -21.35
CA CYS A 228 -10.59 -2.67 -20.18
C CYS A 228 -11.39 -3.89 -20.64
N GLY A 229 -11.20 -5.03 -19.98
CA GLY A 229 -12.04 -6.21 -20.21
C GLY A 229 -13.53 -5.89 -20.03
N ASP A 230 -14.41 -6.78 -20.49
CA ASP A 230 -15.86 -6.58 -20.34
C ASP A 230 -16.23 -6.38 -18.86
N ALA A 231 -16.55 -5.14 -18.50
CA ALA A 231 -17.04 -4.74 -17.19
C ALA A 231 -18.59 -4.73 -17.24
N PRO A 232 -19.27 -5.81 -16.82
CA PRO A 232 -20.73 -5.82 -16.76
C PRO A 232 -21.20 -4.69 -15.83
N GLY A 233 -22.11 -3.85 -16.31
CA GLY A 233 -22.64 -2.69 -15.56
C GLY A 233 -22.18 -1.31 -16.06
N LEU A 234 -21.18 -1.24 -16.96
CA LEU A 234 -20.87 0.02 -17.65
C LEU A 234 -21.96 0.35 -18.67
N SER A 235 -22.82 1.32 -18.35
CA SER A 235 -23.79 1.85 -19.31
C SER A 235 -23.05 2.47 -20.53
N PRO A 236 -23.67 2.48 -21.72
CA PRO A 236 -23.13 3.22 -22.87
C PRO A 236 -22.84 4.70 -22.56
N ALA A 237 -23.65 5.33 -21.70
CA ALA A 237 -23.45 6.70 -21.25
C ALA A 237 -22.17 6.86 -20.40
N THR A 238 -21.84 5.87 -19.56
CA THR A 238 -20.60 5.83 -18.78
C THR A 238 -19.39 5.77 -19.72
N ARG A 239 -19.45 4.96 -20.77
CA ARG A 239 -18.38 4.85 -21.79
C ARG A 239 -18.16 6.15 -22.58
N LEU A 240 -19.21 6.96 -22.79
CA LEU A 240 -19.13 8.26 -23.46
C LEU A 240 -18.55 9.37 -22.57
N ARG A 241 -18.78 9.32 -21.25
CA ARG A 241 -18.15 10.26 -20.30
C ARG A 241 -16.66 10.00 -20.15
N THR A 242 -16.23 8.76 -20.36
CA THR A 242 -14.83 8.33 -20.30
C THR A 242 -14.07 8.55 -21.62
N SER A 243 -14.76 8.71 -22.76
CA SER A 243 -14.13 8.84 -24.08
C SER A 243 -13.57 10.24 -24.39
N ARG A 244 -13.79 11.23 -23.51
CA ARG A 244 -13.24 12.60 -23.67
C ARG A 244 -11.77 12.73 -23.26
N PHE A 245 -11.07 11.64 -22.94
CA PHE A 245 -9.62 11.62 -22.75
C PHE A 245 -8.90 11.81 -24.11
N LYS A 246 -8.87 13.05 -24.63
CA LYS A 246 -7.88 13.45 -25.65
C LYS A 246 -6.59 13.75 -24.91
N GLY A 247 -5.58 12.92 -25.16
CA GLY A 247 -4.25 13.02 -24.58
C GLY A 247 -3.45 14.21 -25.07
N GLU A 248 -3.87 15.43 -24.71
CA GLU A 248 -3.11 16.65 -24.91
C GLU A 248 -3.05 17.39 -23.57
N GLY A 249 -1.90 17.33 -22.88
CA GLY A 249 -1.60 18.35 -21.85
C GLY A 249 -0.93 17.95 -20.54
N MET A 250 -0.70 16.66 -20.22
CA MET A 250 0.11 16.33 -19.03
C MET A 250 1.56 16.09 -19.44
N MET A 251 2.32 17.18 -19.61
CA MET A 251 3.78 17.10 -19.52
C MET A 251 4.15 16.64 -18.10
N ALA A 252 5.02 15.64 -18.00
CA ALA A 252 5.67 15.29 -16.75
C ALA A 252 6.40 16.52 -16.19
N PRO A 253 6.37 16.79 -14.88
CA PRO A 253 7.29 17.75 -14.31
C PRO A 253 8.72 17.21 -14.50
N ASN A 254 9.60 18.07 -15.02
CA ASN A 254 11.05 17.85 -15.09
C ASN A 254 11.64 17.65 -13.69
#